data_AF-A0A6A5UEU2-F1
#
_entry.id   AF-A0A6A5UEU2-F1
#
_cell.length_a   1.000
_cell.length_b   1.000
_cell.length_c   1.000
_cell.angle_alpha   90.00
_cell.angle_beta   90.00
_cell.angle_gamma   90.00
#
_symmetry.space_group_name_H-M   'P 1'
#
loop_
_entity.id
_entity.type
_entity.pdbx_description
1 polymer ?
#
loop_
_entity_poly.entity_id
_entity_poly.type
_entity_poly.pdbx_seq_one_letter_code
_entity_poly.pdbx_strand_id
1 'polypeptide(L)' 'LMWNIYYHLYLDNESMKLLNDQATKLYGMVTTMQSWTNGKYGQQFRFCDEGTLSKVRNIWYTYRAGSFKGKEQE' A
#
# COMPACT_ATOMS: atom_id res chain seq x y z
N LEU A 1 3.36 -14.89 -1.83
CA LEU A 1 2.97 -13.67 -1.09
C LEU A 1 2.36 -12.58 -1.99
N MET A 2 3.08 -11.97 -2.95
CA MET A 2 2.45 -10.98 -3.85
C MET A 2 1.26 -11.53 -4.66
N TRP A 3 1.38 -12.77 -5.12
CA TRP A 3 0.27 -13.47 -5.77
C TRP A 3 -0.94 -13.66 -4.84
N ASN A 4 -0.70 -14.04 -3.58
CA ASN A 4 -1.74 -14.20 -2.56
C ASN A 4 -2.48 -12.87 -2.32
N ILE A 5 -1.75 -11.75 -2.25
CA ILE A 5 -2.33 -10.41 -2.10
C ILE A 5 -3.27 -10.06 -3.26
N TYR A 6 -2.92 -10.46 -4.48
CA TYR A 6 -3.72 -10.17 -5.66
C TYR A 6 -4.95 -11.10 -5.80
N TYR A 7 -4.84 -12.37 -5.40
CA TYR A 7 -5.89 -13.38 -5.63
C TYR A 7 -6.80 -13.66 -4.45
N HIS A 8 -6.30 -13.66 -3.22
CA HIS A 8 -7.07 -14.14 -2.08
C HIS A 8 -8.01 -13.05 -1.58
N LEU A 9 -9.28 -13.40 -1.38
CA LEU A 9 -10.27 -12.52 -0.76
C LEU A 9 -9.89 -12.18 0.69
N TYR A 10 -9.30 -13.15 1.40
CA TYR A 10 -8.78 -12.99 2.76
C TYR A 10 -7.29 -13.29 2.77
N LEU A 11 -6.51 -12.38 3.34
CA LEU A 11 -5.07 -12.52 3.40
C LEU A 11 -4.64 -13.23 4.66
N ASP A 12 -3.71 -14.18 4.50
CA ASP A 12 -2.98 -14.78 5.61
C ASP A 12 -2.07 -13.74 6.31
N ASN A 13 -1.61 -14.08 7.51
CA ASN A 13 -0.80 -13.16 8.33
C ASN A 13 0.49 -12.70 7.62
N GLU A 14 1.14 -13.55 6.84
CA GLU A 14 2.38 -13.20 6.13
C GLU A 14 2.11 -12.24 4.98
N SER A 15 1.06 -12.50 4.21
CA SER A 15 0.59 -11.65 3.13
C SER A 15 0.10 -10.30 3.65
N MET A 16 -0.60 -10.28 4.79
CA MET A 16 -0.99 -9.05 5.48
C MET A 16 0.20 -8.23 5.96
N LYS A 17 1.20 -8.89 6.57
CA LYS A 17 2.43 -8.22 7.00
C LYS A 17 3.16 -7.59 5.82
N LEU A 18 3.33 -8.34 4.73
CA LEU A 18 3.95 -7.83 3.50
C LEU A 18 3.18 -6.63 2.92
N LEU A 19 1.85 -6.69 2.91
CA LEU A 19 1.00 -5.59 2.46
C LEU A 19 1.15 -4.35 3.36
N ASN A 20 1.16 -4.54 4.68
CA ASN A 20 1.34 -3.46 5.65
C ASN A 20 2.71 -2.78 5.49
N ASP A 21 3.79 -3.55 5.39
CA ASP A 21 5.15 -3.04 5.21
C ASP A 21 5.25 -2.23 3.91
N GLN A 22 4.69 -2.76 2.82
CA GLN A 22 4.71 -2.09 1.53
C GLN A 22 3.84 -0.83 1.52
N ALA A 23 2.64 -0.87 2.12
CA ALA A 23 1.76 0.29 2.25
C ALA A 23 2.38 1.40 3.11
N THR A 24 3.04 1.03 4.21
CA THR A 24 3.76 1.96 5.08
C THR A 24 4.85 2.70 4.31
N LYS A 25 5.64 1.96 3.53
CA LYS A 25 6.70 2.51 2.67
C LYS A 25 6.13 3.48 1.63
N LEU A 26 5.11 3.06 0.89
CA LEU A 26 4.51 3.86 -0.18
C LEU A 26 3.83 5.14 0.36
N TYR A 27 3.12 5.02 1.48
CA TYR A 27 2.50 6.17 2.16
C TYR A 27 3.53 7.23 2.58
N GLY A 28 4.70 6.80 3.08
CA GLY A 28 5.79 7.69 3.47
C GLY A 28 6.46 8.40 2.27
N MET A 29 6.50 7.75 1.11
CA MET A 29 7.11 8.31 -0.10
C MET A 29 6.19 9.31 -0.83
N VAL A 30 4.87 9.12 -0.76
CA VAL A 30 3.89 10.02 -1.36
C VAL A 30 3.52 11.11 -0.38
N THR A 31 4.27 12.21 -0.43
CA THR A 31 3.94 13.47 0.25
C THR A 31 3.46 14.51 -0.76
N THR A 32 4.04 14.55 -1.96
CA THR A 32 3.65 15.44 -3.07
C THR A 32 3.77 14.73 -4.42
N MET A 33 3.18 15.32 -5.47
CA MET A 33 3.38 14.87 -6.87
C MET A 33 4.86 14.82 -7.24
N GLN A 34 5.64 15.80 -6.80
CA GLN A 34 7.07 15.87 -7.10
C GLN A 34 7.86 14.80 -6.35
N SER A 35 7.54 14.55 -5.07
CA SER A 35 8.22 13.51 -4.28
C SER A 35 8.01 12.13 -4.89
N TRP A 36 6.79 11.86 -5.38
CA TRP A 36 6.49 10.62 -6.07
C TRP A 36 7.23 10.50 -7.40
N THR A 37 7.08 11.49 -8.27
CA THR A 37 7.66 11.51 -9.63
C THR A 37 9.17 11.34 -9.62
N ASN A 38 9.86 11.96 -8.66
CA ASN A 38 11.31 11.85 -8.50
C ASN A 38 11.74 10.54 -7.80
N GLY A 39 10.80 9.84 -7.18
CA GLY A 39 11.04 8.57 -6.50
C GLY A 39 11.13 7.38 -7.45
N LYS A 40 11.71 6.28 -6.96
CA LYS A 40 11.90 5.03 -7.72
C LYS A 40 10.60 4.50 -8.35
N TYR A 41 9.49 4.59 -7.62
CA TYR A 41 8.19 4.13 -8.10
C TYR A 41 7.56 5.10 -9.11
N GLY A 42 7.71 6.41 -8.93
CA GLY A 42 7.16 7.40 -9.86
C GLY A 42 7.79 7.38 -11.25
N GLN A 43 9.02 6.90 -11.37
CA GLN A 43 9.66 6.67 -12.67
C GLN A 43 8.99 5.54 -13.46
N GLN A 44 8.39 4.56 -12.78
CA GLN A 44 7.71 3.40 -13.39
C GLN A 44 6.19 3.58 -13.46
N PHE A 45 5.60 4.32 -12.52
CA PHE A 45 4.16 4.54 -12.41
C PHE A 45 3.89 6.00 -12.04
N ARG A 46 3.38 6.79 -12.99
CA ARG A 46 3.10 8.22 -12.77
C ARG A 46 1.63 8.46 -12.43
N PHE A 47 1.40 9.35 -11.48
CA PHE A 47 0.09 9.96 -11.31
C PHE A 47 -0.02 11.20 -12.20
N CYS A 48 -1.16 11.36 -12.86
CA CYS A 48 -1.41 12.50 -13.73
C CYS A 48 -2.08 13.67 -13.00
N ASP A 49 -2.64 13.43 -11.81
CA ASP A 49 -3.32 14.44 -11.01
C ASP A 49 -3.17 14.17 -9.50
N GLU A 50 -3.25 15.25 -8.72
CA GLU A 50 -3.14 15.20 -7.25
C GLU A 50 -4.33 14.51 -6.58
N GLY A 51 -5.51 14.55 -7.20
CA GLY A 51 -6.71 13.91 -6.66
C GLY A 51 -6.58 12.39 -6.62
N THR A 52 -6.12 11.79 -7.70
CA THR A 52 -5.83 10.35 -7.79
C THR A 52 -4.69 9.97 -6.84
N LEU A 53 -3.62 10.77 -6.78
CA LEU A 53 -2.52 10.57 -5.83
C LEU A 53 -3.02 10.53 -4.38
N SER A 54 -3.86 11.50 -4.00
CA SER A 54 -4.45 11.60 -2.66
C SER A 54 -5.33 10.39 -2.32
N LYS A 55 -6.18 9.96 -3.26
CA LYS A 55 -7.02 8.77 -3.10
C LYS A 55 -6.19 7.51 -2.88
N VAL A 56 -5.15 7.28 -3.70
CA VAL A 56 -4.27 6.11 -3.55
C VAL A 56 -3.47 6.16 -2.26
N ARG A 57 -2.99 7.35 -1.86
CA ARG A 57 -2.34 7.55 -0.57
C ARG A 57 -3.24 7.16 0.60
N ASN A 58 -4.54 7.48 0.54
CA ASN A 58 -5.50 7.08 1.56
C ASN A 58 -5.70 5.55 1.61
N ILE A 59 -5.67 4.86 0.48
CA ILE A 59 -5.73 3.38 0.44
C ILE A 59 -4.54 2.78 1.19
N TRP A 60 -3.31 3.27 0.92
CA TRP A 60 -2.13 2.82 1.65
C TRP A 60 -2.18 3.18 3.14
N TYR A 61 -2.78 4.32 3.50
CA TYR A 61 -3.03 4.67 4.90
C TYR A 61 -3.92 3.63 5.59
N THR A 62 -4.97 3.14 4.92
CA THR A 62 -5.84 2.10 5.47
C THR A 62 -5.07 0.81 5.73
N TYR A 63 -4.26 0.36 4.77
CA TYR A 63 -3.50 -0.90 4.93
C TYR A 63 -2.34 -0.81 5.92
N ARG A 64 -1.74 0.37 6.12
CA ARG A 64 -0.74 0.55 7.17
C ARG A 64 -1.36 0.65 8.58
N ALA A 65 -2.52 1.32 8.69
CA ALA A 65 -3.18 1.59 9.97
C ALA A 65 -4.06 0.43 10.43
N GLY A 66 -4.42 -0.47 9.50
CA GLY A 66 -5.12 -1.70 9.80
C GLY A 66 -4.26 -2.59 10.71
N SER A 67 -4.49 -2.48 12.01
CA SER A 67 -4.02 -3.46 12.98
C SER A 67 -4.85 -4.72 12.77
N PHE A 68 -4.32 -5.66 12.00
CA PHE A 68 -4.99 -6.93 11.77
C PHE A 68 -4.84 -7.78 13.03
N LYS A 69 -5.88 -7.80 13.85
CA LYS A 69 -6.09 -8.88 14.82
C LYS A 69 -6.49 -10.10 14.01
N GLY A 70 -5.51 -10.84 13.51
CA GLY A 70 -5.76 -12.17 12.97
C GLY A 70 -6.53 -12.94 14.03
N LYS A 71 -7.76 -13.35 13.74
CA LYS A 71 -8.34 -14.44 14.52
C LYS A 71 -7.46 -15.64 14.23
N GLU A 72 -6.70 -16.08 15.22
CA GLU A 72 -6.14 -17.43 15.25
C GLU A 72 -7.29 -18.36 14.88
N GLN A 73 -7.15 -19.03 13.73
CA GLN A 73 -8.09 -20.06 13.32
C GLN A 73 -7.89 -21.21 14.31
N GLU A 74 -8.92 -21.46 15.11
CA GLU A 74 -9.10 -22.63 15.97
C GLU A 74 -9.15 -23.93 15.15
#